data_AF-U1RGQ6-F1
#
_entry.id   AF-U1RGQ6-F1
#
_cell.length_a   1.000
_cell.length_b   1.000
_cell.length_c   1.000
_cell.angle_alpha   90.00
_cell.angle_beta   90.00
_cell.angle_gamma   90.00
#
_symmetry.space_group_name_H-M   'P 1'
#
loop_
_entity.id
_entity.type
_entity.pdbx_description
1 polymer ?
#
loop_
_entity_poly.entity_id
_entity_poly.type
_entity_poly.pdbx_seq_one_letter_code
_entity_poly.pdbx_strand_id
1 'polypeptide(L)'
;MKDHSSDSQKGDFVAGEVRFDRDAVGIKAQAAWTDNQMFINIADGIGELSSDAGNDVTTLPIDTVGGEGRTDNDGTATLKERAKLLVNTMKSVTLELSDACSTLGSGAETAIGNMDAAESQVTQDFAFMMSSKPQ
;
A
#
# COMPACT_ATOMS: atom_id res chain seq x y z
N MET A 1 42.36 29.19 -56.55
CA MET A 1 42.44 27.83 -55.98
C MET A 1 41.95 27.93 -54.55
N LYS A 2 40.70 27.48 -54.31
CA LYS A 2 39.96 27.22 -53.04
C LYS A 2 39.85 28.37 -52.01
N ASP A 3 38.64 28.90 -51.75
CA ASP A 3 37.56 28.40 -50.84
C ASP A 3 38.00 28.31 -49.38
N HIS A 4 37.27 28.70 -48.33
CA HIS A 4 35.88 29.12 -48.09
C HIS A 4 35.89 29.98 -46.80
N SER A 5 35.16 31.10 -46.74
CA SER A 5 33.83 31.23 -46.12
C SER A 5 33.70 30.69 -44.69
N SER A 6 33.43 31.64 -43.78
CA SER A 6 32.67 31.54 -42.53
C SER A 6 31.87 30.24 -42.39
N ASP A 7 32.05 29.54 -41.27
CA ASP A 7 30.91 28.98 -40.55
C ASP A 7 31.23 28.87 -39.05
N SER A 8 30.65 29.81 -38.31
CA SER A 8 30.34 29.60 -36.91
C SER A 8 29.52 28.32 -36.83
N GLN A 9 30.09 27.25 -36.26
CA GLN A 9 29.31 26.10 -35.81
C GLN A 9 28.38 26.57 -34.69
N LYS A 10 27.27 27.19 -35.07
CA LYS A 10 26.01 27.03 -34.34
C LYS A 10 25.74 25.54 -34.41
N GLY A 11 26.17 24.83 -33.38
CA GLY A 11 25.58 23.53 -33.11
C GLY A 11 24.09 23.78 -33.02
N ASP A 12 23.36 23.29 -34.00
CA ASP A 12 21.93 23.07 -33.86
C ASP A 12 21.79 22.18 -32.63
N PHE A 13 21.48 22.81 -31.50
CA PHE A 13 20.80 22.13 -30.42
C PHE A 13 19.42 21.81 -30.99
N VAL A 14 19.37 20.72 -31.75
CA VAL A 14 18.14 19.94 -31.88
C VAL A 14 17.79 19.66 -30.43
N ALA A 15 16.75 20.32 -29.92
CA ALA A 15 16.26 20.06 -28.58
C ALA A 15 15.88 18.58 -28.57
N GLY A 16 16.84 17.74 -28.11
CA GLY A 16 16.62 16.33 -27.95
C GLY A 16 15.39 16.17 -27.07
N GLU A 17 14.50 15.28 -27.47
CA GLU A 17 13.28 14.95 -26.75
C GLU A 17 13.59 14.85 -25.24
N VAL A 18 13.04 15.79 -24.45
CA VAL A 18 13.18 15.75 -23.00
C VAL A 18 12.23 14.64 -22.53
N ARG A 19 12.79 13.43 -22.36
CA ARG A 19 12.07 12.31 -21.77
C ARG A 19 12.33 12.30 -20.27
N PHE A 20 11.25 12.35 -19.49
CA PHE A 20 11.34 12.12 -18.07
C PHE A 20 11.55 10.61 -17.83
N ASP A 21 12.70 10.25 -17.26
CA ASP A 21 13.01 8.87 -16.89
C ASP A 21 12.76 8.69 -15.39
N ARG A 22 11.59 8.16 -15.04
CA ARG A 22 11.18 7.92 -13.65
C ARG A 22 12.15 7.00 -12.91
N ASP A 23 12.74 6.03 -13.60
CA ASP A 23 13.64 5.04 -13.01
C ASP A 23 14.99 5.71 -12.72
N ALA A 24 15.44 6.63 -13.58
CA ALA A 24 16.66 7.41 -13.40
C ALA A 24 16.57 8.44 -12.27
N VAL A 25 15.40 9.05 -12.02
CA VAL A 25 15.21 10.00 -10.91
C VAL A 25 14.74 9.35 -9.61
N GLY A 26 14.63 8.01 -9.58
CA GLY A 26 14.24 7.27 -8.38
C GLY A 26 12.78 7.47 -7.97
N ILE A 27 11.92 7.97 -8.86
CA ILE A 27 10.46 7.88 -8.69
C ILE A 27 10.07 6.43 -8.97
N LYS A 28 10.42 5.57 -8.03
CA LYS A 28 9.67 4.33 -7.84
C LYS A 28 8.42 4.78 -7.12
N ALA A 29 7.31 4.98 -7.84
CA ALA A 29 6.01 4.85 -7.21
C ALA A 29 6.12 3.57 -6.39
N GLN A 30 6.11 3.70 -5.06
CA GLN A 30 6.54 2.64 -4.17
C GLN A 30 5.74 1.40 -4.55
N ALA A 31 6.37 0.46 -5.25
CA ALA A 31 5.73 -0.70 -5.87
C ALA A 31 5.30 -1.74 -4.82
N ALA A 32 5.13 -1.30 -3.57
CA ALA A 32 5.22 -2.09 -2.36
C ALA A 32 4.00 -1.85 -1.44
N TRP A 33 2.83 -1.67 -2.03
CA TRP A 33 1.56 -1.87 -1.31
C TRP A 33 0.91 -3.21 -1.69
N THR A 34 1.73 -4.17 -2.14
CA THR A 34 1.32 -5.54 -2.52
C THR A 34 1.24 -6.48 -1.31
N ASP A 35 1.56 -5.99 -0.12
CA ASP A 35 1.50 -6.77 1.13
C ASP A 35 0.06 -7.00 1.62
N ASN A 36 -0.96 -6.54 0.87
CA ASN A 36 -2.37 -6.78 1.21
C ASN A 36 -2.65 -8.27 1.44
N GLN A 37 -2.13 -9.15 0.58
CA GLN A 37 -2.28 -10.60 0.72
C GLN A 37 -1.56 -11.15 1.96
N MET A 38 -0.43 -10.57 2.35
CA MET A 38 0.26 -10.94 3.59
C MET A 38 -0.63 -10.63 4.80
N PHE A 39 -1.22 -9.43 4.86
CA PHE A 39 -2.10 -9.04 5.95
C PHE A 39 -3.39 -9.89 5.99
N ILE A 40 -3.96 -10.25 4.84
CA ILE A 40 -5.08 -11.20 4.77
C ILE A 40 -4.69 -12.55 5.41
N ASN A 41 -3.55 -13.10 5.03
CA ASN A 41 -3.09 -14.39 5.56
C ASN A 41 -2.85 -14.33 7.09
N ILE A 42 -2.32 -13.22 7.60
CA ILE A 42 -2.15 -13.00 9.04
C ILE A 42 -3.52 -12.89 9.73
N ALA A 43 -4.47 -12.15 9.15
CA ALA A 43 -5.81 -12.00 9.70
C ALA A 43 -6.57 -13.33 9.76
N ASP A 44 -6.35 -14.21 8.78
CA ASP A 44 -6.88 -15.58 8.79
C ASP A 44 -6.29 -16.39 9.93
N GLY A 45 -4.96 -16.38 10.09
CA GLY A 45 -4.30 -17.05 11.22
C GLY A 45 -4.74 -16.52 12.59
N ILE A 46 -4.96 -15.21 12.73
CA ILE A 46 -5.56 -14.64 13.95
C ILE A 46 -7.00 -15.14 14.13
N GLY A 47 -7.76 -15.28 13.04
CA GLY A 47 -9.12 -15.80 13.06
C GLY A 47 -9.22 -17.23 13.58
N GLU A 48 -8.20 -18.06 13.33
CA GLU A 48 -8.12 -19.41 13.91
C GLU A 48 -8.01 -19.36 15.45
N LEU A 49 -7.36 -18.33 16.00
CA LEU A 49 -7.25 -18.14 17.45
C LEU A 49 -8.56 -17.68 18.11
N SER A 50 -9.55 -17.19 17.35
CA SER A 50 -10.79 -16.66 17.92
C SER A 50 -11.62 -17.75 18.63
N SER A 51 -11.56 -19.01 18.19
CA SER A 51 -12.19 -20.12 18.92
C SER A 51 -11.44 -20.47 20.21
N ASP A 52 -10.11 -20.39 20.17
CA ASP A 52 -9.25 -20.92 21.22
C ASP A 52 -9.08 -19.93 22.37
N ALA A 53 -9.02 -18.64 22.08
CA ALA A 53 -8.83 -17.58 23.07
C ALA A 53 -9.90 -17.56 24.17
N GLY A 54 -11.12 -17.99 23.86
CA GLY A 54 -12.18 -18.14 24.86
C GLY A 54 -12.18 -19.49 25.58
N ASN A 55 -11.54 -20.51 25.02
CA ASN A 55 -11.53 -21.87 25.56
C ASN A 55 -10.36 -22.12 26.52
N ASP A 56 -9.25 -21.38 26.38
CA ASP A 56 -8.11 -21.45 27.29
C ASP A 56 -8.41 -20.86 28.69
N VAL A 57 -9.46 -20.04 28.80
CA VAL A 57 -9.92 -19.52 30.08
C VAL A 57 -10.79 -20.56 30.78
N THR A 58 -10.18 -21.22 31.77
CA THR A 58 -10.84 -22.25 32.57
C THR A 58 -11.57 -21.64 33.77
N THR A 59 -12.82 -22.07 33.98
CA THR A 59 -13.59 -21.72 35.18
C THR A 59 -12.95 -22.32 36.42
N LEU A 60 -12.92 -21.56 37.51
CA LEU A 60 -12.43 -22.04 38.79
C LEU A 60 -13.37 -23.14 39.34
N PRO A 61 -12.82 -24.20 39.97
CA PRO A 61 -13.62 -25.23 40.62
C PRO A 61 -14.55 -24.62 41.67
N ILE A 62 -15.79 -25.11 41.76
CA ILE A 62 -16.75 -24.67 42.78
C ILE A 62 -16.33 -25.25 44.14
N ASP A 63 -15.96 -24.38 45.07
CA ASP A 63 -15.66 -24.72 46.45
C ASP A 63 -16.97 -24.94 47.20
N THR A 64 -17.27 -26.21 47.49
CA THR A 64 -18.46 -26.65 48.24
C THR A 64 -18.16 -26.95 49.70
N VAL A 65 -16.95 -26.67 50.20
CA VAL A 65 -16.58 -26.96 51.58
C VAL A 65 -17.35 -26.01 52.51
N GLY A 66 -18.28 -26.57 53.29
CA GLY A 66 -19.03 -25.85 54.32
C GLY A 66 -20.38 -25.28 53.89
N GLY A 67 -20.94 -25.66 52.73
CA GLY A 67 -22.31 -25.28 52.32
C GLY A 67 -22.43 -24.96 50.83
N GLU A 68 -23.33 -24.03 50.48
CA GLU A 68 -23.49 -23.56 49.10
C GLU A 68 -22.17 -22.99 48.56
N GLY A 69 -21.89 -23.30 47.29
CA GLY A 69 -20.60 -23.05 46.66
C GLY A 69 -20.14 -21.59 46.75
N ARG A 70 -18.90 -21.35 47.18
CA ARG A 70 -18.35 -20.00 47.41
C ARG A 70 -17.47 -19.46 46.28
N THR A 71 -17.23 -20.24 45.23
CA THR A 71 -16.37 -19.81 44.13
C THR A 71 -17.09 -18.82 43.22
N ASP A 72 -16.55 -17.60 43.17
CA ASP A 72 -16.89 -16.59 42.17
C ASP A 72 -16.14 -16.87 40.85
N ASN A 73 -16.87 -16.89 39.74
CA ASN A 73 -16.35 -17.08 38.40
C ASN A 73 -16.52 -15.85 37.49
N ASP A 74 -17.05 -14.73 37.99
CA ASP A 74 -17.31 -13.51 37.20
C ASP A 74 -16.03 -12.97 36.54
N GLY A 75 -14.90 -13.04 37.24
CA GLY A 75 -13.59 -12.69 36.71
C GLY A 75 -13.17 -13.59 35.53
N THR A 76 -13.40 -14.90 35.62
CA THR A 76 -13.07 -15.84 34.53
C THR A 76 -13.99 -15.65 33.32
N ALA A 77 -15.28 -15.39 33.55
CA ALA A 77 -16.23 -15.07 32.48
C ALA A 77 -15.84 -13.77 31.77
N THR A 78 -15.48 -12.74 32.55
CA THR A 78 -14.99 -11.47 32.00
C THR A 78 -13.70 -11.66 31.20
N LEU A 79 -12.74 -12.42 31.73
CA LEU A 79 -11.48 -12.71 31.03
C LEU A 79 -11.71 -13.43 29.70
N LYS A 80 -12.62 -14.41 29.67
CA LYS A 80 -13.02 -15.13 28.46
C LYS A 80 -13.56 -14.19 27.37
N GLU A 81 -14.44 -13.28 27.74
CA GLU A 81 -15.00 -12.31 26.79
C GLU A 81 -13.96 -11.28 26.32
N ARG A 82 -13.06 -10.85 27.21
CA ARG A 82 -11.97 -9.93 26.84
C ARG A 82 -10.93 -10.58 25.93
N ALA A 83 -10.61 -11.86 26.14
CA ALA A 83 -9.69 -12.59 25.28
C ALA A 83 -10.25 -12.72 23.85
N LYS A 84 -11.52 -13.10 23.69
CA LYS A 84 -12.19 -13.13 22.38
C LYS A 84 -12.20 -11.75 21.72
N LEU A 85 -12.54 -10.71 22.48
CA LEU A 85 -12.59 -9.35 21.97
C LEU A 85 -11.22 -8.91 21.43
N LEU A 86 -10.14 -9.17 22.18
CA LEU A 86 -8.78 -8.84 21.77
C LEU A 86 -8.42 -9.49 20.42
N VAL A 87 -8.64 -10.79 20.28
CA VAL A 87 -8.33 -11.51 19.04
C VAL A 87 -9.14 -10.97 17.86
N ASN A 88 -10.44 -10.74 18.06
CA ASN A 88 -11.28 -10.17 17.02
C ASN A 88 -10.85 -8.74 16.64
N THR A 89 -10.46 -7.91 17.60
CA THR A 89 -9.92 -6.57 17.33
C THR A 89 -8.62 -6.65 16.54
N MET A 90 -7.70 -7.54 16.90
CA MET A 90 -6.44 -7.72 16.17
C MET A 90 -6.68 -8.19 14.73
N LYS A 91 -7.65 -9.10 14.52
CA LYS A 91 -8.08 -9.51 13.18
C LYS A 91 -8.57 -8.31 12.37
N SER A 92 -9.48 -7.51 12.93
CA SER A 92 -10.01 -6.32 12.26
C SER A 92 -8.92 -5.32 11.91
N VAL A 93 -8.03 -4.98 12.85
CA VAL A 93 -6.91 -4.05 12.58
C VAL A 93 -6.01 -4.57 11.46
N THR A 94 -5.76 -5.88 11.42
CA THR A 94 -4.94 -6.49 10.37
C THR A 94 -5.61 -6.39 8.98
N LEU A 95 -6.94 -6.56 8.91
CA LEU A 95 -7.69 -6.36 7.66
C LEU A 95 -7.65 -4.90 7.20
N GLU A 96 -7.76 -3.93 8.13
CA GLU A 96 -7.63 -2.51 7.78
C GLU A 96 -6.25 -2.17 7.19
N LEU A 97 -5.18 -2.84 7.64
CA LEU A 97 -3.85 -2.70 7.03
C LEU A 97 -3.81 -3.26 5.60
N SER A 98 -4.49 -4.37 5.34
CA SER A 98 -4.67 -4.91 3.99
C SER A 98 -5.40 -3.92 3.07
N ASP A 99 -6.48 -3.32 3.56
CA ASP A 99 -7.29 -2.36 2.81
C ASP A 99 -6.51 -1.07 2.52
N ALA A 100 -5.71 -0.60 3.49
CA ALA A 100 -4.81 0.52 3.32
C ALA A 100 -3.76 0.25 2.23
N CYS A 101 -3.15 -0.95 2.23
CA CYS A 101 -2.22 -1.36 1.18
C CYS A 101 -2.92 -1.37 -0.19
N SER A 102 -4.10 -1.99 -0.29
CA SER A 102 -4.84 -2.06 -1.56
C SER A 102 -5.21 -0.66 -2.10
N THR A 103 -5.63 0.24 -1.21
CA THR A 103 -5.99 1.63 -1.55
C THR A 103 -4.78 2.44 -2.00
N LEU A 104 -3.66 2.36 -1.27
CA LEU A 104 -2.45 3.11 -1.62
C LEU A 104 -1.78 2.55 -2.88
N GLY A 105 -1.83 1.23 -3.08
CA GLY A 105 -1.36 0.57 -4.30
C GLY A 105 -2.10 1.04 -5.54
N SER A 106 -3.44 0.96 -5.53
CA SER A 106 -4.27 1.40 -6.65
C SER A 106 -4.15 2.91 -6.94
N GLY A 107 -4.03 3.74 -5.89
CA GLY A 107 -3.80 5.18 -6.04
C GLY A 107 -2.47 5.49 -6.73
N ALA A 108 -1.40 4.76 -6.37
CA ALA A 108 -0.10 4.89 -7.00
C ALA A 108 -0.15 4.47 -8.49
N GLU A 109 -0.78 3.34 -8.82
CA GLU A 109 -0.97 2.89 -10.22
C GLU A 109 -1.69 3.94 -11.07
N THR A 110 -2.78 4.52 -10.53
CA THR A 110 -3.55 5.56 -11.20
C THR A 110 -2.71 6.82 -11.44
N ALA A 111 -1.94 7.25 -10.45
CA ALA A 111 -1.10 8.43 -10.56
C ALA A 111 -0.02 8.27 -11.64
N ILE A 112 0.61 7.09 -11.73
CA ILE A 112 1.57 6.76 -12.79
C ILE A 112 0.90 6.86 -14.16
N GLY A 113 -0.25 6.21 -14.36
CA GLY A 113 -0.94 6.23 -15.65
C GLY A 113 -1.33 7.65 -16.09
N ASN A 114 -1.73 8.51 -15.15
CA ASN A 114 -2.03 9.91 -15.44
C ASN A 114 -0.78 10.71 -15.84
N MET A 115 0.36 10.47 -15.20
CA MET A 115 1.62 11.13 -15.55
C MET A 115 2.12 10.68 -16.93
N ASP A 116 2.10 9.36 -17.21
CA ASP A 116 2.49 8.80 -18.52
C ASP A 116 1.61 9.38 -19.65
N ALA A 117 0.30 9.50 -19.41
CA ALA A 117 -0.63 10.10 -20.37
C ALA A 117 -0.36 11.59 -20.60
N ALA A 118 -0.09 12.35 -19.54
CA ALA A 118 0.24 13.78 -19.63
C ALA A 118 1.54 14.00 -20.41
N GLU A 119 2.58 13.20 -20.15
CA GLU A 119 3.86 13.28 -20.88
C GLU A 119 3.70 12.97 -22.36
N SER A 120 2.92 11.94 -22.70
CA SER A 120 2.60 11.60 -24.09
C SER A 120 1.89 12.76 -24.80
N GLN A 121 0.90 13.38 -24.14
CA GLN A 121 0.17 14.51 -24.71
C GLN A 121 1.08 15.74 -24.91
N VAL A 122 1.87 16.11 -23.90
CA VAL A 122 2.81 17.23 -23.99
C VAL A 122 3.82 17.03 -25.12
N THR A 123 4.31 15.80 -25.29
CA THR A 123 5.25 15.45 -26.37
C THR A 123 4.61 15.63 -27.75
N GLN A 124 3.37 15.17 -27.91
CA GLN A 124 2.62 15.32 -29.17
C GLN A 124 2.32 16.78 -29.49
N ASP A 125 1.89 17.56 -28.50
CA ASP A 125 1.58 18.99 -28.66
C ASP A 125 2.83 19.78 -29.04
N PHE A 126 3.97 19.48 -28.40
CA PHE A 126 5.25 20.10 -28.73
C PHE A 126 5.69 19.79 -30.17
N ALA A 127 5.60 18.52 -30.58
CA ALA A 127 5.93 18.12 -31.95
C ALA A 127 5.03 18.82 -32.98
N PHE A 128 3.72 18.91 -32.70
CA PHE A 128 2.77 19.64 -33.55
C PHE A 128 3.15 21.13 -33.67
N MET A 129 3.42 21.81 -32.55
CA MET A 129 3.81 23.22 -32.52
C MET A 129 5.12 23.48 -33.31
N MET A 130 6.08 22.56 -33.23
CA MET A 130 7.33 22.70 -33.96
C MET A 130 7.17 22.44 -35.48
N SER A 131 6.27 21.54 -35.87
CA SER A 131 5.96 21.29 -37.29
C SER A 131 5.18 22.41 -37.99
N SER A 132 4.50 23.28 -37.22
CA SER A 132 3.66 24.38 -37.73
C SER A 132 4.41 25.72 -37.81
N LYS A 133 5.72 25.73 -37.56
CA LYS A 133 6.56 26.93 -37.61
C LYS A 133 6.91 27.30 -39.06
N PRO A 134 6.73 28.56 -39.51
CA PRO A 134 7.19 29.00 -40.83
C PRO A 134 8.72 28.86 -40.93
N GLN A 135 9.21 28.41 -42.09
CA GLN A 135 10.65 28.31 -42.40
C GLN A 135 11.35 29.66 -42.33
#